data_AF-A0A5P9XLG0-F1
#
_entry.id   AF-A0A5P9XLG0-F1
#
_cell.length_a   1.000
_cell.length_b   1.000
_cell.length_c   1.000
_cell.angle_alpha   90.00
_cell.angle_beta   90.00
_cell.angle_gamma   90.00
#
_symmetry.space_group_name_H-M   'P 1'
#
loop_
_entity.id
_entity.type
_entity.pdbx_description
1 polymer ?
#
loop_
_entity_poly.entity_id
_entity_poly.type
_entity_poly.pdbx_seq_one_letter_code
_entity_poly.pdbx_strand_id
1 'polypeptide(L)'
;MSKEMINRKHTFQRALFAGAVAMAGVGFAGTAMAGMMPQGYVKCYGIARAHQNQCMSIGGVTRGSAKTNGNPDAWLAVPKGVCLKIVGSSLTPGKTPAKK
;
A
#
# COMPACT_ATOMS: atom_id res chain seq x y z
N MET A 1 -47.55 33.75 -4.02
CA MET A 1 -46.81 32.96 -3.01
C MET A 1 -45.99 31.79 -3.57
N SER A 2 -45.85 31.60 -4.90
CA SER A 2 -45.17 30.41 -5.46
C SER A 2 -43.70 30.62 -5.86
N LYS A 3 -43.26 31.85 -6.12
CA LYS A 3 -41.89 32.17 -6.59
C LYS A 3 -40.82 32.15 -5.48
N GLU A 4 -41.20 32.48 -4.24
CA GLU A 4 -40.31 32.45 -3.05
C GLU A 4 -39.86 31.03 -2.67
N MET A 5 -40.72 30.03 -2.86
CA MET A 5 -40.43 28.64 -2.47
C MET A 5 -39.50 27.90 -3.43
N ILE A 6 -39.37 28.36 -4.69
CA ILE A 6 -38.49 27.77 -5.70
C ILE A 6 -37.04 28.19 -5.45
N ASN A 7 -36.81 29.46 -5.08
CA ASN A 7 -35.45 29.98 -4.84
C ASN A 7 -34.78 29.29 -3.64
N ARG A 8 -35.52 29.05 -2.55
CA ARG A 8 -35.01 28.40 -1.32
C ARG A 8 -34.55 26.95 -1.54
N LYS A 9 -35.22 26.21 -2.43
CA LYS A 9 -34.84 24.83 -2.78
C LYS A 9 -33.52 24.78 -3.55
N HIS A 10 -33.29 25.73 -4.46
CA HIS A 10 -32.04 25.83 -5.21
C HIS A 10 -30.86 26.36 -4.37
N THR A 11 -31.12 27.18 -3.34
CA THR A 11 -30.06 27.60 -2.40
C THR A 11 -29.62 26.44 -1.51
N PHE A 12 -30.55 25.61 -1.04
CA PHE A 12 -30.25 24.45 -0.19
C PHE A 12 -29.54 23.32 -0.97
N GLN A 13 -29.90 23.09 -2.24
CA GLN A 13 -29.19 22.14 -3.10
C GLN A 13 -27.76 22.58 -3.45
N ARG A 14 -27.47 23.88 -3.51
CA ARG A 14 -26.13 24.41 -3.82
C ARG A 14 -25.19 24.39 -2.62
N ALA A 15 -25.72 24.47 -1.39
CA ALA A 15 -24.91 24.42 -0.17
C ALA A 15 -24.34 23.02 0.14
N LEU A 16 -25.00 21.95 -0.33
CA LEU A 16 -24.55 20.56 -0.06
C LEU A 16 -23.33 20.13 -0.88
N PHE A 17 -23.00 20.81 -1.98
CA PHE A 17 -21.82 20.49 -2.80
C PHE A 17 -20.53 21.20 -2.36
N ALA A 18 -20.59 22.12 -1.39
CA ALA A 18 -19.43 22.91 -0.97
C ALA A 18 -18.69 22.34 0.26
N GLY A 19 -19.15 21.22 0.84
CA GLY A 19 -18.71 20.79 2.18
C GLY A 19 -17.96 19.46 2.30
N ALA A 20 -17.60 18.78 1.20
CA ALA A 20 -17.12 17.38 1.28
C ALA A 20 -15.75 17.13 0.62
N VAL A 21 -14.79 18.04 0.74
CA VAL A 21 -13.37 17.70 0.54
C VAL A 21 -12.72 17.51 1.91
N ALA A 22 -13.23 16.55 2.67
CA ALA A 22 -12.63 16.09 3.91
C ALA A 22 -11.48 15.13 3.58
N MET A 23 -10.24 15.60 3.76
CA MET A 23 -9.06 14.80 4.12
C MET A 23 -8.79 13.51 3.31
N ALA A 24 -8.67 13.61 1.99
CA ALA A 24 -7.98 12.58 1.20
C ALA A 24 -6.50 12.97 1.03
N GLY A 25 -5.74 13.04 2.14
CA GLY A 25 -4.38 13.60 2.09
C GLY A 25 -3.35 12.99 3.04
N VAL A 26 -3.74 12.13 3.97
CA VAL A 26 -2.77 11.38 4.80
C VAL A 26 -2.46 10.04 4.13
N GLY A 27 -2.14 10.09 2.85
CA GLY A 27 -1.40 8.99 2.24
C GLY A 27 -0.03 9.00 2.88
N PHE A 28 0.33 7.94 3.61
CA PHE A 28 1.70 7.67 4.01
C PHE A 28 2.60 7.81 2.78
N ALA A 29 3.20 8.98 2.60
CA ALA A 29 4.36 9.15 1.74
C ALA A 29 5.49 8.42 2.46
N GLY A 30 5.51 7.08 2.31
CA GLY A 30 6.61 6.26 2.75
C GLY A 30 7.85 6.83 2.09
N THR A 31 8.74 7.38 2.91
CA THR A 31 10.02 7.87 2.46
C THR A 31 10.72 6.72 1.73
N ALA A 32 10.80 6.83 0.42
CA ALA A 32 11.53 5.86 -0.39
C ALA A 32 13.01 6.05 -0.10
N MET A 33 13.49 5.42 0.99
CA MET A 33 14.91 5.27 1.30
C MET A 33 15.52 4.40 0.21
N ALA A 34 15.83 5.01 -0.92
CA ALA A 34 16.59 4.39 -1.98
C ALA A 34 18.04 4.27 -1.49
N GLY A 35 18.46 3.05 -1.18
CA GLY A 35 19.88 2.70 -1.15
C GLY A 35 20.36 1.90 0.05
N MET A 36 19.74 2.05 1.23
CA MET A 36 20.25 1.38 2.44
C MET A 36 19.10 0.85 3.28
N MET A 37 19.02 -0.47 3.42
CA MET A 37 18.14 -1.11 4.40
C MET A 37 18.55 -0.58 5.78
N PRO A 38 17.62 -0.02 6.58
CA PRO A 38 17.94 0.44 7.92
C PRO A 38 18.59 -0.68 8.75
N GLN A 39 19.52 -0.30 9.63
CA GLN A 39 20.13 -1.25 10.55
C GLN A 39 19.05 -1.97 11.36
N GLY A 40 19.17 -3.29 11.48
CA GLY A 40 18.17 -4.11 12.17
C GLY A 40 16.95 -4.53 11.34
N TYR A 41 16.92 -4.23 10.02
CA TYR A 41 15.89 -4.73 9.11
C TYR A 41 16.43 -5.85 8.21
N VAL A 42 15.52 -6.68 7.70
CA VAL A 42 15.79 -7.79 6.76
C VAL A 42 14.82 -7.76 5.60
N LYS A 43 15.23 -8.33 4.47
CA LYS A 43 14.33 -8.60 3.34
C LYS A 43 13.41 -9.76 3.72
N CYS A 44 12.10 -9.54 3.67
CA CYS A 44 11.11 -10.57 3.87
C CYS A 44 10.29 -10.76 2.60
N TYR A 45 10.42 -11.94 2.01
CA TYR A 45 9.82 -12.29 0.73
C TYR A 45 8.45 -12.93 0.90
N GLY A 46 7.62 -12.85 -0.13
CA GLY A 46 6.31 -13.52 -0.15
C GLY A 46 5.23 -12.84 0.69
N ILE A 47 5.47 -11.64 1.22
CA ILE A 47 4.52 -10.89 2.06
C ILE A 47 4.01 -9.60 1.42
N ALA A 48 4.60 -9.16 0.30
CA ALA A 48 4.20 -7.94 -0.38
C ALA A 48 2.81 -8.09 -1.00
N ARG A 49 1.95 -7.07 -0.88
CA ARG A 49 0.75 -6.97 -1.70
C ARG A 49 1.13 -6.70 -3.16
N ALA A 50 0.20 -6.99 -4.07
CA ALA A 50 0.33 -6.62 -5.47
C ALA A 50 0.68 -5.13 -5.58
N HIS A 51 1.69 -4.83 -6.39
CA HIS A 51 2.24 -3.52 -6.68
C HIS A 51 2.82 -2.76 -5.48
N GLN A 52 3.06 -3.44 -4.36
CA GLN A 52 3.60 -2.82 -3.13
C GLN A 52 4.96 -3.38 -2.72
N ASN A 53 5.70 -4.03 -3.62
CA ASN A 53 7.03 -4.56 -3.33
C ASN A 53 8.14 -3.51 -3.44
N GLN A 54 9.24 -3.75 -2.71
CA GLN A 54 10.42 -2.88 -2.74
C GLN A 54 11.32 -3.12 -3.97
N CYS A 55 12.20 -2.16 -4.26
CA CYS A 55 13.21 -2.26 -5.33
C CYS A 55 14.18 -3.43 -5.10
N MET A 56 14.92 -3.82 -6.15
CA MET A 56 15.88 -4.95 -6.06
C MET A 56 15.22 -6.23 -5.53
N SER A 57 13.97 -6.48 -5.95
CA SER A 57 13.36 -7.80 -5.89
C SER A 57 13.96 -8.68 -6.99
N ILE A 58 13.79 -10.01 -6.92
CA ILE A 58 14.49 -10.95 -7.82
C ILE A 58 13.59 -11.27 -9.03
N GLY A 59 14.12 -11.93 -10.06
CA GLY A 59 13.32 -12.42 -11.19
C GLY A 59 12.78 -11.33 -12.10
N GLY A 60 13.46 -10.17 -12.17
CA GLY A 60 12.99 -9.02 -12.93
C GLY A 60 11.89 -8.22 -12.24
N VAL A 61 11.51 -8.57 -11.01
CA VAL A 61 10.56 -7.79 -10.21
C VAL A 61 11.24 -6.48 -9.78
N THR A 62 10.82 -5.38 -10.37
CA THR A 62 11.16 -4.02 -9.96
C THR A 62 10.17 -3.49 -8.93
N ARG A 63 10.45 -2.33 -8.33
CA ARG A 63 9.57 -1.71 -7.32
C ARG A 63 8.15 -1.54 -7.87
N GLY A 64 7.16 -2.04 -7.14
CA GLY A 64 5.75 -1.94 -7.53
C GLY A 64 5.33 -2.79 -8.73
N SER A 65 6.19 -3.68 -9.24
CA SER A 65 5.86 -4.53 -10.40
C SER A 65 5.29 -5.90 -10.04
N ALA A 66 5.32 -6.29 -8.77
CA ALA A 66 4.74 -7.57 -8.33
C ALA A 66 3.23 -7.60 -8.64
N LYS A 67 2.78 -8.50 -9.52
CA LYS A 67 1.38 -8.53 -9.98
C LYS A 67 0.43 -9.21 -9.00
N THR A 68 0.96 -10.03 -8.10
CA THR A 68 0.17 -10.86 -7.18
C THR A 68 0.54 -10.56 -5.74
N ASN A 69 -0.44 -10.74 -4.84
CA ASN A 69 -0.18 -10.75 -3.42
C ASN A 69 0.70 -11.95 -3.07
N GLY A 70 1.70 -11.71 -2.23
CA GLY A 70 2.61 -12.74 -1.75
C GLY A 70 3.52 -13.34 -2.82
N ASN A 71 3.88 -12.55 -3.84
CA ASN A 71 4.83 -13.00 -4.85
C ASN A 71 6.17 -13.45 -4.17
N PRO A 72 6.67 -14.67 -4.43
CA PRO A 72 7.88 -15.22 -3.79
C PRO A 72 9.16 -14.42 -4.02
N ASP A 73 9.24 -13.67 -5.12
CA ASP A 73 10.42 -12.91 -5.51
C ASP A 73 10.34 -11.45 -5.07
N ALA A 74 9.15 -11.00 -4.70
CA ALA A 74 8.86 -9.70 -4.13
C ALA A 74 9.13 -9.68 -2.62
N TRP A 75 9.78 -8.61 -2.14
CA TRP A 75 10.05 -8.43 -0.71
C TRP A 75 9.63 -7.08 -0.15
N LEU A 76 9.51 -7.07 1.18
CA LEU A 76 9.37 -5.88 2.02
C LEU A 76 10.47 -5.85 3.09
N ALA A 77 10.92 -4.66 3.45
CA ALA A 77 11.80 -4.46 4.60
C ALA A 77 10.99 -4.64 5.88
N VAL A 78 11.43 -5.52 6.77
CA VAL A 78 10.82 -5.71 8.10
C VAL A 78 11.90 -5.76 9.17
N PRO A 79 11.60 -5.42 10.44
CA PRO A 79 12.54 -5.60 11.53
C PRO A 79 12.99 -7.06 11.66
N LYS A 80 14.25 -7.27 12.07
CA LYS A 80 14.81 -8.61 12.35
C LYS A 80 13.87 -9.39 13.28
N GLY A 81 13.69 -10.67 12.97
CA GLY A 81 12.80 -11.56 13.74
C GLY A 81 11.31 -11.44 13.41
N VAL A 82 10.86 -10.40 12.70
CA VAL A 82 9.43 -10.29 12.31
C VAL A 82 9.09 -11.22 11.16
N CYS A 83 9.97 -11.35 10.16
CA CYS A 83 9.68 -12.16 8.98
C CYS A 83 9.24 -13.58 9.37
N LEU A 84 10.03 -14.28 10.19
CA LEU A 84 9.74 -15.66 10.62
C LEU A 84 8.45 -15.82 11.44
N LYS A 85 7.83 -14.74 11.92
CA LYS A 85 6.53 -14.77 12.62
C LYS A 85 5.35 -14.71 11.66
N ILE A 86 5.58 -14.40 10.38
CA ILE A 86 4.54 -14.29 9.36
C ILE A 86 4.44 -15.62 8.63
N VAL A 87 3.26 -16.25 8.70
CA VAL A 87 2.96 -17.51 7.99
C VAL A 87 3.17 -17.32 6.49
N GLY A 88 3.89 -18.24 5.86
CA GLY A 88 4.14 -18.22 4.42
C GLY A 88 5.27 -17.27 3.98
N SER A 89 5.90 -16.54 4.89
CA SER A 89 7.02 -15.67 4.56
C SER A 89 8.36 -16.41 4.45
N SER A 90 9.36 -15.75 3.88
CA SER A 90 10.71 -16.30 3.77
C SER A 90 11.80 -15.23 3.80
N LEU A 91 12.94 -15.57 4.42
CA LEU A 91 14.18 -14.78 4.34
C LEU A 91 14.93 -15.00 3.02
N THR A 92 14.50 -15.98 2.24
CA THR A 92 15.10 -16.35 0.96
C THR A 92 14.11 -16.15 -0.20
N PRO A 93 14.56 -15.55 -1.31
CA PRO A 93 13.75 -15.34 -2.52
C PRO A 93 13.32 -16.68 -3.14
N GLY A 94 12.22 -16.69 -3.88
CA GLY A 94 11.75 -17.86 -4.64
C GLY A 94 11.18 -18.99 -3.78
N LYS A 95 11.37 -18.95 -2.45
CA LYS A 95 10.80 -19.91 -1.51
C LYS A 95 9.61 -19.27 -0.80
N THR A 96 8.42 -19.36 -1.37
CA THR A 96 7.23 -19.38 -0.50
C THR A 96 7.14 -20.83 -0.01
N PRO A 97 7.19 -21.14 1.30
CA PRO A 97 6.83 -22.48 1.73
C PRO A 97 5.41 -22.73 1.19
N ALA A 98 5.31 -23.73 0.31
CA ALA A 98 4.10 -24.04 -0.44
C ALA A 98 2.90 -24.06 0.51
N LYS A 99 1.80 -23.44 0.10
CA LYS A 99 0.49 -23.69 0.71
C LYS A 99 0.34 -25.21 0.81
N LYS A 100 0.33 -25.75 2.03
CA LYS A 100 -0.43 -26.96 2.30
C LYS A 100 -1.89 -26.56 2.43
#